data_AF-A0A1G2CYP8-F1
#
_entry.id   AF-A0A1G2CYP8-F1
#
_cell.length_a   1.000
_cell.length_b   1.000
_cell.length_c   1.000
_cell.angle_alpha   90.00
_cell.angle_beta   90.00
_cell.angle_gamma   90.00
#
_symmetry.space_group_name_H-M   'P 1'
#
loop_
_entity.id
_entity.type
_entity.pdbx_description
1 polymer ?
#
loop_
_entity_poly.entity_id
_entity_poly.type
_entity_poly.pdbx_seq_one_letter_code
_entity_poly.pdbx_strand_id
1 'polypeptide(L)'
;MKKLYACILALTLIAPFSFASAFVEDDRSFYIFYLQFKQGVLSQDPDAKFAYDVIPGVYEATKSSGDFYGEIVSGRKVALSRFWFDKPTTFIPAEGRSILEVRAPYFANADHVTFFSTSGKKLFTISLSESSFCNDNGICNKDVGESSLNCPNDCPPIPGEELPLPPEEIVPEVVSAPPVETITPAPITTEVATETAAGVAETETGTANSRSTVISLTIGVFLILLSILGWVVWKKMAPSDLDSGSL
;
A
#
# COMPACT_ATOMS: atom_id res chain seq x y z
N MET A 1 22.18 4.70 -47.98
CA MET A 1 22.19 4.94 -46.52
C MET A 1 21.49 6.22 -46.08
N LYS A 2 21.63 7.37 -46.77
CA LYS A 2 20.96 8.64 -46.39
C LYS A 2 19.42 8.61 -46.35
N LYS A 3 18.75 7.80 -47.18
CA LYS A 3 17.28 7.66 -47.18
C LYS A 3 16.71 6.84 -46.01
N LEU A 4 17.53 6.02 -45.35
CA LEU A 4 17.12 5.22 -44.19
C LEU A 4 17.04 6.09 -42.93
N TYR A 5 17.98 7.04 -42.77
CA TYR A 5 18.00 7.98 -41.64
C TYR A 5 16.80 8.95 -41.66
N ALA A 6 16.30 9.33 -42.83
CA ALA A 6 15.13 10.19 -42.96
C ALA A 6 13.83 9.52 -42.47
N CYS A 7 13.67 8.21 -42.68
CA CYS A 7 12.49 7.48 -42.18
C CYS A 7 12.54 7.27 -40.67
N ILE A 8 13.72 7.07 -40.08
CA ILE A 8 13.88 6.89 -38.62
C ILE A 8 13.59 8.20 -37.88
N LEU A 9 14.03 9.35 -38.42
CA LEU A 9 13.77 10.67 -37.84
C LEU A 9 12.28 11.07 -37.92
N ALA A 10 11.59 10.65 -38.99
CA ALA A 10 10.15 10.88 -39.14
C ALA A 10 9.32 10.00 -38.19
N LEU A 11 9.79 8.80 -37.85
CA LEU A 11 9.09 7.88 -36.95
C LEU A 11 9.15 8.33 -35.48
N THR A 12 10.21 9.05 -35.07
CA THR A 12 10.33 9.61 -33.71
C THR A 12 9.47 10.84 -33.47
N LEU A 13 8.98 11.50 -34.52
CA LEU A 13 8.09 12.66 -34.44
C LEU A 13 6.60 12.28 -34.30
N ILE A 14 6.28 10.98 -34.34
CA ILE A 14 4.91 10.46 -34.27
C ILE A 14 4.70 9.60 -32.99
N ALA A 15 5.69 9.53 -32.10
CA ALA A 15 5.52 8.83 -30.83
C ALA A 15 4.71 9.69 -29.83
N PRO A 16 3.84 9.06 -29.04
CA PRO A 16 2.48 9.53 -28.77
C PRO A 16 2.42 10.57 -27.66
N PHE A 17 1.32 11.34 -27.69
CA PHE A 17 0.73 12.01 -26.54
C PHE A 17 1.09 11.28 -25.25
N SER A 18 1.86 11.96 -24.40
CA SER A 18 1.94 11.62 -23.00
C SER A 18 0.50 11.67 -22.47
N PHE A 19 -0.13 10.49 -22.36
CA PHE A 19 -1.17 10.30 -21.38
C PHE A 19 -0.48 10.50 -20.04
N ALA A 20 -0.44 11.75 -19.58
CA ALA A 20 -0.44 12.01 -18.16
C ALA A 20 -1.77 11.47 -17.69
N SER A 21 -1.80 10.16 -17.42
CA SER A 21 -2.75 9.61 -16.48
C SER A 21 -2.52 10.44 -15.23
N ALA A 22 -3.44 11.38 -14.98
CA ALA A 22 -3.65 11.86 -13.63
C ALA A 22 -4.11 10.62 -12.87
N PHE A 23 -3.15 9.80 -12.45
CA PHE A 23 -3.38 8.91 -11.35
C PHE A 23 -3.85 9.86 -10.25
N VAL A 24 -5.13 9.73 -9.90
CA VAL A 24 -5.58 10.13 -8.57
C VAL A 24 -4.73 9.26 -7.68
N GLU A 25 -3.57 9.80 -7.31
CA GLU A 25 -2.63 9.17 -6.41
C GLU A 25 -3.44 9.06 -5.14
N ASP A 26 -3.83 7.83 -4.85
CA ASP A 26 -4.66 7.50 -3.73
C ASP A 26 -3.84 7.89 -2.51
N ASP A 27 -4.10 9.09 -1.95
CA ASP A 27 -3.36 9.77 -0.87
C ASP A 27 -3.35 8.99 0.46
N ARG A 28 -3.61 7.69 0.39
CA ARG A 28 -3.43 6.74 1.48
C ARG A 28 -1.94 6.67 1.78
N SER A 29 -1.61 7.00 3.02
CA SER A 29 -0.29 6.80 3.60
C SER A 29 -0.39 5.82 4.77
N PHE A 30 0.73 5.30 5.24
CA PHE A 30 0.78 4.47 6.44
C PHE A 30 2.06 4.75 7.22
N TYR A 31 2.00 4.50 8.53
CA TYR A 31 3.17 4.57 9.40
C TYR A 31 4.01 3.31 9.30
N ILE A 32 5.33 3.45 9.38
CA ILE A 32 6.26 2.38 9.74
C ILE A 32 6.95 2.79 11.04
N PHE A 33 6.70 2.06 12.13
CA PHE A 33 7.37 2.26 13.42
C PHE A 33 8.61 1.39 13.54
N TYR A 34 9.72 1.98 13.95
CA TYR A 34 10.97 1.27 14.18
C TYR A 34 11.12 0.91 15.67
N LEU A 35 10.90 -0.36 15.97
CA LEU A 35 10.90 -0.89 17.33
C LEU A 35 12.02 -1.91 17.51
N GLN A 36 12.36 -2.18 18.77
CA GLN A 36 13.23 -3.27 19.13
C GLN A 36 12.61 -4.13 20.23
N PHE A 37 13.00 -5.40 20.24
CA PHE A 37 12.69 -6.33 21.32
C PHE A 37 13.97 -6.84 21.95
N LYS A 38 14.18 -6.54 23.24
CA LYS A 38 15.39 -6.90 23.98
C LYS A 38 15.01 -7.45 25.35
N GLN A 39 15.46 -8.67 25.65
CA GLN A 39 15.24 -9.34 26.94
C GLN A 39 13.77 -9.36 27.40
N GLY A 40 12.83 -9.58 26.48
CA GLY A 40 11.40 -9.63 26.80
C GLY A 40 10.70 -8.27 26.85
N VAL A 41 11.42 -7.17 26.61
CA VAL A 41 10.89 -5.81 26.63
C VAL A 41 10.85 -5.26 25.21
N LEU A 42 9.67 -4.79 24.80
CA LEU A 42 9.48 -4.02 23.57
C LEU A 42 9.74 -2.54 23.87
N SER A 43 10.54 -1.88 23.03
CA SER A 43 10.79 -0.44 23.09
C SER A 43 10.95 0.14 21.69
N GLN A 44 11.03 1.46 21.58
CA GLN A 44 11.52 2.11 20.36
C GLN A 44 12.98 1.69 20.08
N ASP A 45 13.34 1.58 18.80
CA ASP A 45 14.74 1.37 18.39
C ASP A 45 15.55 2.66 18.59
N PRO A 46 16.56 2.67 19.47
CA PRO A 46 17.39 3.86 19.71
C PRO A 46 18.34 4.19 18.54
N ASP A 47 18.59 3.23 17.64
CA ASP A 47 19.52 3.42 16.53
C ASP A 47 18.79 3.90 15.25
N ALA A 48 17.46 3.85 15.25
CA ALA A 48 16.66 4.44 14.19
C ALA A 48 16.76 5.97 14.27
N LYS A 49 17.04 6.60 13.12
CA LYS A 49 17.13 8.07 13.00
C LYS A 49 15.82 8.75 13.40
N PHE A 50 14.70 8.11 13.10
CA PHE A 50 13.35 8.57 13.42
C PHE A 50 12.58 7.44 14.11
N ALA A 51 11.62 7.80 14.97
CA ALA A 51 10.77 6.81 15.64
C ALA A 51 9.82 6.09 14.68
N TYR A 52 9.46 6.77 13.59
CA TYR A 52 8.61 6.27 12.53
C TYR A 52 8.84 7.05 11.23
N ASP A 53 8.38 6.48 10.12
CA ASP A 53 8.22 7.17 8.83
C ASP A 53 6.76 7.12 8.37
N VAL A 54 6.38 8.06 7.49
CA VAL A 54 5.10 8.06 6.77
C VAL A 54 5.39 7.72 5.32
N ILE A 55 4.84 6.60 4.85
CA ILE A 55 5.09 6.09 3.50
C ILE A 55 3.80 6.18 2.67
N PRO A 56 3.86 6.73 1.44
CA PRO A 56 2.72 6.71 0.54
C PRO A 56 2.39 5.25 0.14
N GLY A 57 1.11 4.91 0.20
CA GLY A 57 0.61 3.60 -0.17
C GLY A 57 -0.58 3.12 0.66
N VAL A 58 -1.20 2.05 0.19
CA VAL A 58 -2.33 1.43 0.87
C VAL A 58 -1.83 0.69 2.12
N TYR A 59 -2.40 1.02 3.27
CA TYR A 59 -2.20 0.23 4.47
C TYR A 59 -2.84 -1.16 4.31
N GLU A 60 -2.02 -2.20 4.31
CA GLU A 60 -2.48 -3.58 4.40
C GLU A 60 -2.23 -4.10 5.81
N ALA A 61 -3.32 -4.44 6.51
CA ALA A 61 -3.24 -5.03 7.83
C ALA A 61 -2.45 -6.35 7.75
N THR A 62 -1.35 -6.42 8.50
CA THR A 62 -0.57 -7.65 8.59
C THR A 62 -1.34 -8.65 9.44
N LYS A 63 -1.48 -9.88 8.97
CA LYS A 63 -2.04 -10.96 9.79
C LYS A 63 -1.10 -11.18 10.97
N SER A 64 -1.63 -11.06 12.18
CA SER A 64 -0.88 -11.21 13.42
C SER A 64 -1.61 -12.19 14.35
N SER A 65 -0.82 -13.00 15.06
CA SER A 65 -1.28 -13.82 16.19
C SER A 65 -1.59 -13.01 17.45
N GLY A 66 -1.04 -11.78 17.55
CA GLY A 66 -1.45 -10.74 18.49
C GLY A 66 -0.64 -10.67 19.78
N ASP A 67 0.69 -10.76 19.72
CA ASP A 67 1.56 -10.64 20.91
C ASP A 67 1.57 -9.21 21.52
N PHE A 68 1.38 -8.19 20.68
CA PHE A 68 1.34 -6.79 21.05
C PHE A 68 0.31 -6.04 20.22
N TYR A 69 -0.09 -4.85 20.68
CA TYR A 69 -0.88 -3.94 19.86
C TYR A 69 -0.48 -2.49 20.07
N GLY A 70 -0.69 -1.69 19.03
CA GLY A 70 -0.64 -0.24 19.08
C GLY A 70 -2.05 0.35 18.99
N GLU A 71 -2.29 1.42 19.74
CA GLU A 71 -3.51 2.23 19.66
C GLU A 71 -3.14 3.65 19.22
N ILE A 72 -3.64 4.09 18.07
CA ILE A 72 -3.46 5.45 17.57
C ILE A 72 -4.56 6.32 18.17
N VAL A 73 -4.16 7.45 18.76
CA VAL A 73 -5.04 8.36 19.49
C VAL A 73 -4.98 9.74 18.84
N SER A 74 -6.12 10.37 18.64
CA SER A 74 -6.22 11.72 18.09
C SER A 74 -5.87 12.82 19.09
N GLY A 75 -5.71 14.05 18.61
CA GLY A 75 -5.58 15.25 19.47
C GLY A 75 -6.67 15.37 20.53
N ARG A 76 -7.88 14.91 20.20
CA ARG A 76 -9.06 14.89 21.10
C ARG A 76 -9.09 13.70 22.07
N LYS A 77 -8.01 12.92 22.15
CA LYS A 77 -7.88 11.74 23.02
C LYS A 77 -8.89 10.63 22.70
N VAL A 78 -9.27 10.50 21.43
CA VAL A 78 -10.12 9.42 20.92
C VAL A 78 -9.24 8.38 20.22
N ALA A 79 -9.45 7.11 20.50
CA ALA A 79 -8.79 6.03 19.77
C ALA A 79 -9.30 5.98 18.33
N LEU A 80 -8.41 6.19 17.35
CA LEU A 80 -8.70 6.18 15.93
C LEU A 80 -8.61 4.77 15.34
N SER A 81 -7.60 4.01 15.77
CA SER A 81 -7.39 2.63 15.30
C SER A 81 -6.55 1.82 16.29
N ARG A 82 -6.72 0.50 16.22
CA ARG A 82 -5.87 -0.49 16.90
C ARG A 82 -5.31 -1.45 15.86
N PHE A 83 -4.03 -1.75 15.96
CA PHE A 83 -3.35 -2.71 15.08
C PHE A 83 -2.51 -3.68 15.92
N TRP A 84 -2.52 -4.95 15.51
CA TRP A 84 -1.84 -6.04 16.22
C TRP A 84 -0.58 -6.44 15.46
N PHE A 85 0.44 -6.84 16.20
CA PHE A 85 1.68 -7.36 15.62
C PHE A 85 2.30 -8.41 16.53
N ASP A 86 3.09 -9.28 15.92
CA ASP A 86 3.74 -10.39 16.59
C ASP A 86 5.13 -10.01 17.09
N LYS A 87 5.62 -10.76 18.07
CA LYS A 87 7.02 -10.67 18.48
C LYS A 87 7.93 -10.99 17.28
N PRO A 88 9.16 -10.44 17.25
CA PRO A 88 10.06 -10.69 16.14
C PRO A 88 10.46 -12.16 16.08
N THR A 89 10.53 -12.71 14.88
CA THR A 89 11.10 -14.03 14.63
C THR A 89 12.62 -13.96 14.41
N THR A 90 13.12 -12.81 13.97
CA THR A 90 14.54 -12.60 13.67
C THR A 90 15.26 -12.03 14.90
N PHE A 91 16.28 -12.73 15.39
CA PHE A 91 17.16 -12.28 16.48
C PHE A 91 18.55 -11.95 15.94
N ILE A 92 19.12 -10.83 16.38
CA ILE A 92 20.48 -10.39 16.02
C ILE A 92 21.41 -10.74 17.18
N PRO A 93 22.17 -11.86 17.13
CA PRO A 93 22.92 -12.34 18.28
C PRO A 93 24.01 -11.38 18.75
N ALA A 94 24.63 -10.65 17.82
CA ALA A 94 25.69 -9.69 18.12
C ALA A 94 25.22 -8.55 19.03
N GLU A 95 23.95 -8.18 18.97
CA GLU A 95 23.39 -7.03 19.70
C GLU A 95 22.47 -7.47 20.85
N GLY A 96 22.14 -8.76 20.92
CA GLY A 96 21.25 -9.31 21.93
C GLY A 96 19.82 -8.77 21.85
N ARG A 97 19.38 -8.36 20.65
CA ARG A 97 18.05 -7.77 20.38
C ARG A 97 17.51 -8.20 19.01
N SER A 98 16.26 -7.85 18.77
CA SER A 98 15.58 -8.00 17.49
C SER A 98 15.01 -6.65 17.07
N ILE A 99 15.09 -6.32 15.77
CA ILE A 99 14.51 -5.10 15.19
C ILE A 99 13.17 -5.46 14.54
N LEU A 100 12.18 -4.58 14.68
CA LEU A 100 10.86 -4.72 14.09
C LEU A 100 10.45 -3.45 13.35
N GLU A 101 9.87 -3.64 12.17
CA GLU A 101 9.13 -2.62 11.45
C GLU A 101 7.65 -2.93 11.57
N VAL A 102 6.91 -2.05 12.27
CA VAL A 102 5.49 -2.25 12.51
C VAL A 102 4.68 -1.27 11.68
N ARG A 103 3.81 -1.81 10.81
CA ARG A 103 2.95 -1.00 9.94
C ARG A 103 1.63 -0.64 10.63
N ALA A 104 1.18 0.60 10.44
CA ALA A 104 -0.11 1.06 10.96
C ALA A 104 -0.79 2.06 10.01
N PRO A 105 -2.12 2.20 10.04
CA PRO A 105 -2.82 3.18 9.21
C PRO A 105 -2.45 4.62 9.62
N TYR A 106 -2.31 5.50 8.64
CA TYR A 106 -2.07 6.93 8.86
C TYR A 106 -3.37 7.68 9.17
N PHE A 107 -3.30 8.67 10.05
CA PHE A 107 -4.39 9.62 10.30
C PHE A 107 -3.85 11.04 10.42
N ALA A 108 -4.43 11.98 9.67
CA ALA A 108 -3.96 13.37 9.63
C ALA A 108 -4.15 14.13 10.95
N ASN A 109 -4.97 13.61 11.87
CA ASN A 109 -5.23 14.17 13.20
C ASN A 109 -4.69 13.30 14.35
N ALA A 110 -3.75 12.39 14.07
CA ALA A 110 -3.14 11.54 15.08
C ALA A 110 -2.18 12.36 15.98
N ASP A 111 -2.41 12.31 17.29
CA ASP A 111 -1.53 12.95 18.27
C ASP A 111 -0.38 12.03 18.67
N HIS A 112 -0.69 10.77 18.98
CA HIS A 112 0.31 9.78 19.37
C HIS A 112 -0.18 8.36 19.14
N VAL A 113 0.76 7.40 19.19
CA VAL A 113 0.44 5.97 19.31
C VAL A 113 0.92 5.46 20.68
N THR A 114 0.10 4.66 21.35
CA THR A 114 0.51 3.96 22.57
C THR A 114 0.60 2.47 22.30
N PHE A 115 1.72 1.87 22.70
CA PHE A 115 1.96 0.43 22.57
C PHE A 115 1.65 -0.30 23.87
N PHE A 116 1.03 -1.46 23.75
CA PHE A 116 0.56 -2.27 24.86
C PHE A 116 0.97 -3.73 24.69
N SER A 117 1.08 -4.45 25.81
CA SER A 117 1.12 -5.92 25.79
C SER A 117 -0.28 -6.51 25.58
N THR A 118 -0.36 -7.80 25.28
CA THR A 118 -1.62 -8.56 25.23
C THR A 118 -2.49 -8.43 26.49
N SER A 119 -1.88 -8.24 27.66
CA SER A 119 -2.59 -8.01 28.92
C SER A 119 -3.16 -6.60 29.09
N GLY A 120 -2.98 -5.71 28.10
CA GLY A 120 -3.40 -4.31 28.16
C GLY A 120 -2.48 -3.41 28.98
N LYS A 121 -1.29 -3.89 29.38
CA LYS A 121 -0.31 -3.05 30.08
C LYS A 121 0.34 -2.12 29.06
N LYS A 122 0.24 -0.81 29.32
CA LYS A 122 0.96 0.22 28.56
C LYS A 122 2.47 0.00 28.67
N LEU A 123 3.15 -0.02 27.52
CA LEU A 123 4.60 -0.18 27.41
C LEU A 123 5.28 1.19 27.22
N PHE A 124 4.94 1.89 26.13
CA PHE A 124 5.47 3.23 25.82
C PHE A 124 4.54 3.96 24.83
N THR A 125 4.85 5.22 24.55
CA THR A 125 4.09 6.09 23.64
C THR A 125 5.07 6.78 22.68
N ILE A 126 4.69 6.92 21.41
CA ILE A 126 5.43 7.69 20.39
C ILE A 126 4.55 8.84 19.93
N SER A 127 5.08 10.08 19.93
CA SER A 127 4.37 11.26 19.42
C SER A 127 4.26 11.19 17.90
N LEU A 128 3.08 11.47 17.36
CA LEU A 128 2.80 11.53 15.92
C LEU A 128 2.59 12.98 15.43
N SER A 129 2.61 13.95 16.35
CA SER A 129 2.38 15.37 16.11
C SER A 129 3.25 15.99 15.00
N GLU A 130 4.44 15.46 14.73
CA GLU A 130 5.32 15.95 13.65
C GLU A 130 4.80 15.62 12.24
N SER A 131 3.91 14.63 12.13
CA SER A 131 3.25 14.23 10.89
C SER A 131 1.75 14.54 10.88
N SER A 132 1.21 15.09 11.97
CA SER A 132 -0.19 15.49 12.07
C SER A 132 -0.35 16.91 11.54
N PHE A 133 -1.18 17.08 10.52
CA PHE A 133 -1.50 18.40 9.99
C PHE A 133 -2.79 18.97 10.58
N CYS A 134 -3.72 18.10 10.98
CA CYS A 134 -4.91 18.50 11.73
C CYS A 134 -4.61 18.45 13.24
N ASN A 135 -5.08 19.45 13.97
CA ASN A 135 -4.88 19.54 15.43
C ASN A 135 -6.20 19.52 16.21
N ASP A 136 -7.35 19.51 15.52
CA ASP A 136 -8.70 19.44 16.08
C ASP A 136 -9.00 20.60 17.08
N ASN A 137 -8.39 21.78 16.90
CA ASN A 137 -8.62 22.96 17.74
C ASN A 137 -9.84 23.81 17.34
N GLY A 138 -10.51 23.46 16.24
CA GLY A 138 -11.66 24.16 15.68
C GLY A 138 -11.32 25.38 14.82
N ILE A 139 -10.05 25.56 14.43
CA ILE A 139 -9.56 26.68 13.62
C ILE A 139 -8.89 26.12 12.37
N CYS A 140 -9.53 26.30 11.22
CA CYS A 140 -8.97 25.93 9.92
C CYS A 140 -7.72 26.74 9.57
N ASN A 141 -6.55 26.09 9.59
CA ASN A 141 -5.29 26.68 9.17
C ASN A 141 -4.88 26.22 7.77
N LYS A 142 -5.32 26.98 6.76
CA LYS A 142 -5.00 26.69 5.35
C LYS A 142 -3.50 26.78 5.04
N ASP A 143 -2.73 27.57 5.79
CA ASP A 143 -1.30 27.76 5.53
C ASP A 143 -0.46 26.51 5.83
N VAL A 144 -0.99 25.59 6.65
CA VAL A 144 -0.38 24.28 6.94
C VAL A 144 -1.06 23.12 6.20
N GLY A 145 -1.95 23.44 5.26
CA GLY A 145 -2.63 22.45 4.41
C GLY A 145 -3.91 21.85 5.01
N GLU A 146 -4.48 22.43 6.07
CA GLU A 146 -5.80 22.02 6.55
C GLU A 146 -6.89 22.45 5.56
N SER A 147 -7.84 21.56 5.31
CA SER A 147 -8.98 21.74 4.41
C SER A 147 -10.18 20.98 4.93
N SER A 148 -11.36 21.23 4.35
CA SER A 148 -12.57 20.48 4.69
C SER A 148 -12.51 18.99 4.34
N LEU A 149 -11.58 18.61 3.44
CA LEU A 149 -11.40 17.21 3.02
C LEU A 149 -10.59 16.40 4.03
N ASN A 150 -9.51 16.97 4.59
CA ASN A 150 -8.58 16.26 5.48
C ASN A 150 -8.80 16.58 6.97
N CYS A 151 -9.27 17.79 7.31
CA CYS A 151 -9.50 18.25 8.68
C CYS A 151 -10.93 18.79 8.85
N PRO A 152 -11.98 17.97 8.65
CA PRO A 152 -13.37 18.45 8.65
C PRO A 152 -13.84 19.06 9.99
N ASN A 153 -13.16 18.73 11.09
CA ASN A 153 -13.43 19.32 12.40
C ASN A 153 -12.93 20.77 12.50
N ASP A 154 -11.73 21.04 11.97
CA ASP A 154 -11.11 22.38 12.00
C ASP A 154 -11.63 23.25 10.85
N CYS A 155 -11.87 22.62 9.70
CA CYS A 155 -12.36 23.22 8.46
C CYS A 155 -13.77 22.69 8.10
N PRO A 156 -14.83 23.11 8.81
CA PRO A 156 -16.18 22.71 8.45
C PRO A 156 -16.52 23.16 7.02
N PRO A 157 -17.29 22.37 6.26
CA PRO A 157 -17.71 22.75 4.91
C PRO A 157 -18.50 24.07 4.96
N ILE A 158 -18.16 25.00 4.07
CA ILE A 158 -18.83 26.30 4.00
C ILE A 158 -20.25 26.07 3.45
N PRO A 159 -21.32 26.47 4.16
CA PRO A 159 -22.68 26.28 3.69
C PRO A 159 -22.91 27.01 2.35
N GLY A 160 -23.30 26.26 1.31
CA GLY A 160 -23.56 26.80 -0.03
C GLY A 160 -22.40 26.67 -1.03
N GLU A 161 -21.24 26.19 -0.58
CA GLU A 161 -20.19 25.70 -1.47
C GLU A 161 -20.50 24.24 -1.79
N GLU A 162 -21.21 24.00 -2.89
CA GLU A 162 -21.45 22.66 -3.40
C GLU A 162 -20.08 22.07 -3.75
N LEU A 163 -19.63 21.07 -2.97
CA LEU A 163 -18.42 20.32 -3.31
C LEU A 163 -18.52 19.94 -4.79
N PRO A 164 -17.50 20.20 -5.63
CA PRO A 164 -17.55 19.80 -7.02
C PRO A 164 -17.90 18.31 -7.01
N LEU A 165 -19.07 17.99 -7.58
CA LEU A 165 -19.54 16.62 -7.65
C LEU A 165 -18.38 15.78 -8.19
N PRO A 166 -18.08 14.61 -7.58
CA PRO A 166 -17.06 13.73 -8.12
C PRO A 166 -17.32 13.60 -9.62
N PRO A 167 -16.31 13.82 -10.48
CA PRO A 167 -16.50 13.85 -11.92
C PRO A 167 -17.29 12.62 -12.29
N GLU A 168 -18.49 12.84 -12.84
CA GLU A 168 -19.50 11.84 -13.09
C GLU A 168 -18.80 10.64 -13.72
N GLU A 169 -18.63 9.57 -12.93
CA GLU A 169 -17.94 8.37 -13.39
C GLU A 169 -18.73 7.93 -14.61
N ILE A 170 -18.12 8.03 -15.79
CA ILE A 170 -18.74 7.59 -17.05
C ILE A 170 -18.91 6.09 -16.88
N VAL A 171 -20.04 5.69 -16.29
CA VAL A 171 -20.43 4.29 -16.18
C VAL A 171 -20.48 3.83 -17.62
N PRO A 172 -19.57 2.94 -18.07
CA PRO A 172 -19.61 2.45 -19.42
C PRO A 172 -21.01 1.85 -19.61
N GLU A 173 -21.72 2.35 -20.61
CA GLU A 173 -23.04 1.90 -21.00
C GLU A 173 -23.02 0.37 -21.05
N VAL A 174 -23.62 -0.25 -20.04
CA VAL A 174 -23.67 -1.71 -19.92
C VAL A 174 -24.54 -2.17 -21.07
N VAL A 175 -23.88 -2.59 -22.16
CA VAL A 175 -24.50 -3.30 -23.27
C VAL A 175 -25.27 -4.46 -22.63
N SER A 176 -26.59 -4.34 -22.66
CA SER A 176 -27.51 -5.25 -22.00
C SER A 176 -27.25 -6.67 -22.48
N ALA A 177 -26.77 -7.53 -21.58
CA ALA A 177 -26.74 -8.96 -21.82
C ALA A 177 -28.17 -9.48 -22.01
N PRO A 178 -28.38 -10.47 -22.89
CA PRO A 178 -29.70 -11.06 -23.10
C PRO A 178 -30.25 -11.68 -21.81
N PRO A 179 -31.58 -11.78 -21.68
CA PRO A 179 -32.25 -12.25 -20.47
C PRO A 179 -31.83 -13.69 -20.16
N VAL A 180 -31.22 -13.88 -19.00
CA VAL A 180 -30.98 -15.21 -18.42
C VAL A 180 -32.33 -15.74 -17.92
N GLU A 181 -32.77 -16.86 -18.48
CA GLU A 181 -33.99 -17.54 -18.07
C GLU A 181 -33.92 -17.89 -16.57
N THR A 182 -34.99 -17.49 -15.87
CA THR A 182 -35.22 -17.76 -14.46
C THR A 182 -35.49 -19.25 -14.28
N ILE A 183 -34.54 -19.98 -13.69
CA ILE A 183 -34.74 -21.36 -13.28
C ILE A 183 -35.39 -21.36 -11.90
N THR A 184 -36.64 -21.79 -11.84
CA THR A 184 -37.44 -22.00 -10.63
C THR A 184 -36.74 -22.98 -9.68
N PRO A 185 -36.44 -22.62 -8.42
CA PRO A 185 -35.93 -23.58 -7.45
C PRO A 185 -37.05 -24.53 -6.99
N ALA A 186 -36.73 -25.83 -6.94
CA ALA A 186 -37.58 -26.88 -6.39
C ALA A 186 -37.74 -26.73 -4.86
N PRO A 187 -38.85 -27.20 -4.28
CA PRO A 187 -39.11 -27.09 -2.85
C PRO A 187 -38.17 -27.99 -2.04
N ILE A 188 -37.52 -27.40 -1.03
CA ILE A 188 -36.67 -28.09 -0.06
C ILE A 188 -37.57 -28.75 0.99
N THR A 189 -37.58 -30.08 1.02
CA THR A 189 -38.21 -30.88 2.07
C THR A 189 -37.32 -30.89 3.31
N THR A 190 -37.85 -30.44 4.44
CA THR A 190 -37.20 -30.50 5.75
C THR A 190 -37.49 -31.85 6.41
N GLU A 191 -36.50 -32.76 6.43
CA GLU A 191 -36.52 -33.92 7.32
C GLU A 191 -35.70 -33.62 8.58
N VAL A 192 -36.38 -33.76 9.71
CA VAL A 192 -35.82 -33.71 11.06
C VAL A 192 -35.19 -35.07 11.35
N ALA A 193 -33.87 -35.11 11.55
CA ALA A 193 -33.18 -36.27 12.09
C ALA A 193 -32.38 -35.86 13.33
N THR A 194 -32.79 -36.46 14.44
CA THR A 194 -32.15 -36.45 15.76
C THR A 194 -30.96 -37.42 15.79
N GLU A 195 -30.04 -37.18 16.71
CA GLU A 195 -29.03 -38.09 17.30
C GLU A 195 -27.57 -38.07 16.81
N THR A 196 -26.72 -37.63 17.75
CA THR A 196 -25.62 -38.40 18.38
C THR A 196 -24.23 -38.49 17.71
N ALA A 197 -23.31 -37.73 18.34
CA ALA A 197 -21.93 -38.02 18.75
C ALA A 197 -20.79 -38.36 17.74
N ALA A 198 -19.66 -37.71 18.05
CA ALA A 198 -18.26 -38.12 17.88
C ALA A 198 -17.58 -37.97 16.50
N GLY A 199 -16.73 -36.94 16.43
CA GLY A 199 -15.35 -37.09 15.96
C GLY A 199 -15.05 -36.77 14.50
N VAL A 200 -13.77 -36.43 14.29
CA VAL A 200 -13.02 -36.33 13.03
C VAL A 200 -12.92 -34.94 12.42
N ALA A 201 -11.65 -34.56 12.23
CA ALA A 201 -11.16 -33.33 11.64
C ALA A 201 -11.43 -33.27 10.13
N GLU A 202 -11.73 -32.09 9.61
CA GLU A 202 -11.54 -31.79 8.20
C GLU A 202 -10.93 -30.41 7.98
N THR A 203 -10.02 -30.44 7.02
CA THR A 203 -9.13 -29.41 6.53
C THR A 203 -9.86 -28.57 5.49
N GLU A 204 -10.04 -27.27 5.72
CA GLU A 204 -10.53 -26.36 4.68
C GLU A 204 -9.35 -25.74 3.91
N THR A 205 -9.10 -26.27 2.71
CA THR A 205 -8.31 -25.62 1.67
C THR A 205 -9.18 -24.62 0.91
N GLY A 206 -9.05 -23.34 1.25
CA GLY A 206 -9.66 -22.23 0.51
C GLY A 206 -8.77 -21.78 -0.65
N THR A 207 -9.21 -22.04 -1.88
CA THR A 207 -8.58 -21.67 -3.15
C THR A 207 -8.71 -20.16 -3.39
N ALA A 208 -7.60 -19.42 -3.35
CA ALA A 208 -7.55 -18.00 -3.66
C ALA A 208 -7.46 -17.76 -5.18
N ASN A 209 -8.40 -16.98 -5.71
CA ASN A 209 -8.44 -16.48 -7.07
C ASN A 209 -7.26 -15.53 -7.33
N SER A 210 -6.33 -15.92 -8.22
CA SER A 210 -5.28 -15.05 -8.72
C SER A 210 -5.74 -14.33 -9.99
N ARG A 211 -5.99 -13.02 -9.88
CA ARG A 211 -6.09 -12.11 -11.03
C ARG A 211 -5.33 -10.82 -10.71
N SER A 212 -4.01 -10.86 -10.94
CA SER A 212 -3.22 -9.68 -11.31
C SER A 212 -1.76 -10.09 -11.54
N THR A 213 -1.49 -10.71 -12.69
CA THR A 213 -0.10 -11.05 -13.09
C THR A 213 0.04 -10.95 -14.61
N VAL A 214 -0.50 -9.89 -15.22
CA VAL A 214 -0.39 -9.70 -16.68
C VAL A 214 0.32 -8.39 -17.05
N ILE A 215 0.40 -7.40 -16.16
CA ILE A 215 0.97 -6.09 -16.49
C ILE A 215 2.51 -6.07 -16.34
N SER A 216 3.11 -6.91 -15.49
CA SER A 216 4.58 -6.90 -15.27
C SER A 216 5.40 -7.59 -16.36
N LEU A 217 4.78 -8.40 -17.23
CA LEU A 217 5.49 -9.19 -18.24
C LEU A 217 5.83 -8.40 -19.51
N THR A 218 5.04 -7.39 -19.86
CA THR A 218 5.23 -6.60 -21.08
C THR A 218 6.40 -5.62 -20.97
N ILE A 219 6.59 -5.00 -19.81
CA ILE A 219 7.70 -4.07 -19.56
C ILE A 219 9.05 -4.81 -19.58
N GLY A 220 9.11 -6.00 -18.97
CA GLY A 220 10.33 -6.82 -18.96
C GLY A 220 10.78 -7.25 -20.35
N VAL A 221 9.83 -7.68 -21.21
CA VAL A 221 10.15 -8.07 -22.60
C VAL A 221 10.64 -6.88 -23.42
N PHE A 222 10.08 -5.69 -23.20
CA PHE A 222 10.49 -4.48 -23.92
C PHE A 222 11.93 -4.06 -23.58
N LEU A 223 12.31 -4.10 -22.30
CA LEU A 223 13.68 -3.77 -21.87
C LEU A 223 14.73 -4.77 -22.40
N ILE A 224 14.38 -6.05 -22.48
CA ILE A 224 15.24 -7.10 -23.07
C ILE A 224 15.43 -6.84 -24.58
N LEU A 225 14.36 -6.48 -25.30
CA LEU A 225 14.47 -6.17 -26.73
C LEU A 225 15.33 -4.94 -26.99
N LEU A 226 15.24 -3.90 -26.16
CA LEU A 226 16.07 -2.69 -26.28
C LEU A 226 17.55 -2.99 -26.03
N SER A 227 17.87 -3.85 -25.07
CA SER A 227 19.26 -4.24 -24.78
C SER A 227 19.85 -5.10 -25.90
N ILE A 228 19.08 -6.00 -26.50
CA ILE A 228 19.50 -6.77 -27.69
C ILE A 228 19.77 -5.83 -28.88
N LEU A 229 18.88 -4.87 -29.13
CA LEU A 229 19.05 -3.87 -30.19
C LEU A 229 20.31 -3.02 -29.97
N GLY A 230 20.55 -2.55 -28.75
CA GLY A 230 21.75 -1.80 -28.39
C GLY A 230 23.03 -2.60 -28.66
N TRP A 231 23.05 -3.89 -28.31
CA TRP A 231 24.20 -4.76 -28.55
C TRP A 231 24.47 -4.99 -30.04
N VAL A 232 23.43 -5.23 -30.85
CA VAL A 232 23.57 -5.41 -32.30
C VAL A 232 24.10 -4.15 -32.98
N VAL A 233 23.62 -2.97 -32.56
CA VAL A 233 24.11 -1.69 -33.06
C VAL A 233 25.57 -1.48 -32.68
N TRP A 234 25.93 -1.74 -31.41
CA TRP A 234 27.31 -1.61 -30.94
C TRP A 234 28.27 -2.53 -31.71
N LYS A 235 27.89 -3.81 -31.93
CA LYS A 235 28.72 -4.76 -32.69
C LYS A 235 28.95 -4.33 -34.14
N LYS A 236 27.98 -3.64 -34.76
CA LYS A 236 28.13 -3.08 -36.12
C LYS A 236 29.00 -1.82 -36.16
N MET A 237 29.09 -1.08 -35.06
CA MET A 237 29.87 0.16 -34.96
C MET A 237 31.28 -0.07 -34.42
N ALA A 238 31.56 -1.22 -33.79
CA ALA A 238 32.89 -1.55 -33.30
C ALA A 238 33.90 -1.63 -34.47
N PRO A 239 34.91 -0.74 -34.53
CA PRO A 239 35.94 -0.79 -35.57
C PRO A 239 36.73 -2.09 -35.39
N SER A 240 36.90 -2.83 -36.48
CA SER A 240 37.58 -4.13 -36.51
C SER A 240 39.11 -4.07 -36.40
N ASP A 241 39.65 -2.95 -35.91
CA ASP A 241 41.09 -2.68 -35.90
C ASP A 241 41.63 -2.63 -34.46
N LEU A 242 41.68 -3.80 -33.83
CA LEU A 242 42.66 -4.06 -32.76
C LEU A 242 43.48 -5.28 -33.18
N ASP A 243 44.28 -5.06 -34.21
CA ASP A 243 45.34 -5.98 -34.63
C ASP A 243 46.40 -5.98 -33.52
N SER A 244 46.43 -7.07 -32.75
CA SER A 244 47.36 -7.30 -31.66
C SER A 244 48.76 -7.53 -32.23
N GLY A 245 49.53 -6.44 -32.34
CA GLY A 245 50.96 -6.48 -32.64
C GLY A 245 51.73 -7.23 -31.54
N SER A 246 52.41 -8.29 -31.95
CA SER A 246 53.28 -9.14 -31.14
C SER A 246 54.46 -8.37 -30.54
N LEU A 247 54.81 -8.69 -29.29
CA LEU A 247 56.15 -8.61 -28.72
C LEU A 247 56.47 -9.94 -28.04
#